data_AF-A0A8J5R223-F1
#
_entry.id   AF-A0A8J5R223-F1
#
_cell.length_a   1.000
_cell.length_b   1.000
_cell.length_c   1.000
_cell.angle_alpha   90.00
_cell.angle_beta   90.00
_cell.angle_gamma   90.00
#
_symmetry.space_group_name_H-M   'P 1'
#
loop_
_entity.id
_entity.type
_entity.pdbx_description
1 polymer ?
#
loop_
_entity_poly.entity_id
_entity_poly.type
_entity_poly.pdbx_seq_one_letter_code
_entity_poly.pdbx_strand_id
1 'polypeptide(L)'
;MKFYERRQLWIILIIALSSSPSEGSEEGISCYKCTVAPLRGSPEASSQICSQFKENRHFQVYCPKSTMCMKRTIYHRLVNGSIINTSVERDCASQLDIFQAYDYNDRQWKQQEEIVQTAYPEDCFMGEDRGSPGGPPEYCFCRYNLCNNSKSYRGTFTLVVIFLFLMILH
;
A
#
# COMPACT_ATOMS: atom_id res chain seq x y z
N MET A 1 -23.99 -23.04 34.53
CA MET A 1 -24.56 -22.89 33.17
C MET A 1 -25.09 -21.50 32.82
N LYS A 2 -25.68 -20.70 33.73
CA LYS A 2 -26.20 -19.36 33.40
C LYS A 2 -25.15 -18.25 33.13
N PHE A 3 -23.88 -18.48 33.50
CA PHE A 3 -22.82 -17.47 33.36
C PHE A 3 -22.16 -17.46 31.96
N TYR A 4 -22.23 -18.59 31.24
CA TYR A 4 -21.61 -18.76 29.93
C TYR A 4 -22.43 -18.08 28.81
N GLU A 5 -23.77 -18.12 28.90
CA GLU A 5 -24.64 -17.48 27.91
C GLU A 5 -24.61 -15.94 27.94
N ARG A 6 -24.44 -15.33 29.13
CA ARG A 6 -24.28 -13.87 29.22
C ARG A 6 -23.01 -13.40 28.51
N ARG A 7 -21.89 -14.11 28.65
CA ARG A 7 -20.61 -13.78 27.97
C ARG A 7 -20.72 -13.87 26.45
N GLN A 8 -21.39 -14.90 25.93
CA GLN A 8 -21.64 -15.08 24.50
C GLN A 8 -22.45 -13.92 23.90
N LEU A 9 -23.47 -13.42 24.62
CA LEU A 9 -24.29 -12.29 24.17
C LEU A 9 -23.49 -10.98 24.10
N TRP A 10 -22.58 -10.71 25.03
CA TRP A 10 -21.70 -9.53 24.97
C TRP A 10 -20.72 -9.58 23.80
N ILE A 11 -20.19 -10.77 23.47
CA ILE A 11 -19.28 -10.96 22.34
C ILE A 11 -20.02 -10.70 21.01
N ILE A 12 -21.24 -11.21 20.87
CA ILE A 12 -22.08 -10.97 19.68
C ILE A 12 -22.44 -9.49 19.55
N LEU A 13 -22.72 -8.80 20.67
CA LEU A 13 -23.03 -7.37 20.68
C LEU A 13 -21.81 -6.52 20.26
N ILE A 14 -20.59 -6.89 20.69
CA ILE A 14 -19.35 -6.19 20.30
C ILE A 14 -19.04 -6.39 18.81
N ILE A 15 -19.25 -7.60 18.28
CA ILE A 15 -19.06 -7.87 16.84
C ILE A 15 -20.05 -7.04 16.01
N ALA A 16 -21.32 -6.98 16.42
CA ALA A 16 -22.36 -6.20 15.73
C ALA A 16 -22.14 -4.67 15.80
N LEU A 17 -21.53 -4.16 16.88
CA LEU A 17 -21.16 -2.74 17.03
C LEU A 17 -19.92 -2.35 16.21
N SER A 18 -19.13 -3.33 15.74
CA SER A 18 -17.94 -3.10 14.91
C SER A 18 -18.20 -3.16 13.40
N SER A 19 -19.33 -3.68 12.97
CA SER A 19 -19.74 -3.70 11.56
C SER A 19 -20.51 -2.42 11.22
N SER A 20 -19.77 -1.35 10.90
CA SER A 20 -20.36 -0.27 10.11
C SER A 20 -20.72 -0.81 8.72
N PRO A 21 -21.95 -0.62 8.21
CA PRO A 21 -22.20 -0.82 6.78
C PRO A 21 -21.37 0.22 6.02
N SER A 22 -20.28 -0.22 5.40
CA SER A 22 -19.54 0.60 4.45
C SER A 22 -20.32 0.59 3.14
N GLU A 23 -21.36 1.42 3.07
CA GLU A 23 -21.98 1.81 1.81
C GLU A 23 -21.14 2.98 1.27
N GLY A 24 -20.36 2.70 0.23
CA GLY A 24 -19.44 3.65 -0.37
C GLY A 24 -18.49 2.96 -1.35
N SER A 25 -18.98 2.68 -2.55
CA SER A 25 -18.12 2.44 -3.70
C SER A 25 -17.42 3.75 -4.08
N GLU A 26 -16.32 4.04 -3.42
CA GLU A 26 -15.26 4.86 -3.99
C GLU A 26 -14.08 3.91 -4.21
N GLU A 27 -13.91 3.42 -5.45
CA GLU A 27 -12.88 2.44 -5.86
C GLU A 27 -11.45 3.03 -5.87
N GLY A 28 -11.09 3.77 -4.83
CA GLY A 28 -9.79 4.41 -4.69
C GLY A 28 -9.24 4.26 -3.28
N ILE A 29 -7.92 4.45 -3.15
CA ILE A 29 -7.19 4.37 -1.89
C ILE A 29 -6.43 5.66 -1.63
N SER A 30 -6.33 6.09 -0.37
CA SER A 30 -5.42 7.17 0.02
C SER A 30 -4.05 6.61 0.33
N CYS A 31 -2.99 7.18 -0.23
CA CYS A 31 -1.61 6.75 -0.03
C CYS A 31 -0.71 7.93 0.33
N TYR A 32 0.48 7.62 0.84
CA TYR A 32 1.58 8.60 0.84
C TYR A 32 2.27 8.61 -0.53
N LYS A 33 2.66 9.80 -0.99
CA LYS A 33 3.41 10.02 -2.22
C LYS A 33 4.65 10.85 -1.96
N CYS A 34 5.80 10.32 -2.36
CA CYS A 34 7.04 11.06 -2.41
C CYS A 34 8.02 10.41 -3.38
N THR A 35 8.91 11.20 -3.98
CA THR A 35 9.93 10.73 -4.93
C THR A 35 11.33 10.83 -4.34
N VAL A 36 12.28 10.10 -4.92
CA VAL A 36 13.69 10.15 -4.50
C VAL A 36 14.38 11.48 -4.81
N ALA A 37 13.90 12.18 -5.86
CA ALA A 37 14.40 13.47 -6.30
C ALA A 37 13.24 14.34 -6.83
N PRO A 38 13.40 15.68 -6.85
CA PRO A 38 12.38 16.58 -7.38
C PRO A 38 12.03 16.25 -8.83
N LEU A 39 10.73 16.23 -9.15
CA LEU A 39 10.27 16.11 -10.53
C LEU A 39 10.61 17.40 -11.30
N ARG A 40 11.29 17.26 -12.44
CA ARG A 40 11.64 18.41 -13.29
C ARG A 40 10.37 19.03 -13.88
N GLY A 41 10.18 20.34 -13.71
CA GLY A 41 9.10 21.09 -14.37
C GLY A 41 7.79 21.24 -13.60
N SER A 42 7.69 20.76 -12.35
CA SER A 42 6.55 21.05 -11.48
C SER A 42 7.00 21.69 -10.16
N PRO A 43 6.64 22.97 -9.90
CA PRO A 43 6.96 23.64 -8.64
C PRO A 43 6.38 22.92 -7.43
N GLU A 44 5.18 22.36 -7.55
CA GLU A 44 4.49 21.66 -6.45
C GLU A 44 5.08 20.26 -6.21
N ALA A 45 5.42 19.52 -7.27
CA ALA A 45 6.07 18.20 -7.16
C ALA A 45 7.55 18.28 -6.74
N SER A 46 8.15 19.49 -6.77
CA SER A 46 9.49 19.70 -6.23
C SER A 46 9.56 19.58 -4.70
N SER A 47 8.42 19.64 -4.01
CA SER A 47 8.33 19.69 -2.54
C SER A 47 8.08 18.34 -1.85
N GLN A 48 7.84 17.26 -2.61
CA GLN A 48 7.48 15.95 -2.06
C GLN A 48 8.63 14.93 -2.19
N ILE A 49 9.84 15.31 -1.77
CA ILE A 49 10.96 14.36 -1.75
C ILE A 49 10.92 13.46 -0.51
N CYS A 50 11.20 12.18 -0.68
CA CYS A 50 11.09 11.22 0.42
C CYS A 50 12.14 11.40 1.52
N SER A 51 13.25 12.09 1.25
CA SER A 51 14.23 12.47 2.27
C SER A 51 13.65 13.44 3.32
N GLN A 52 12.57 14.14 2.98
CA GLN A 52 11.85 15.07 3.87
C GLN A 52 10.47 14.53 4.28
N PHE A 53 10.19 13.26 4.00
CA PHE A 53 8.89 12.65 4.24
C PHE A 53 8.48 12.79 5.71
N LYS A 54 7.24 13.25 5.91
CA LYS A 54 6.55 13.28 7.20
C LYS A 54 5.14 12.74 7.02
N GLU A 55 4.62 12.09 8.05
CA GLU A 55 3.25 11.56 8.10
C GLU A 55 2.23 12.69 8.24
N ASN A 56 2.04 13.47 7.19
CA ASN A 56 1.10 14.58 7.17
C ASN A 56 0.45 14.72 5.78
N ARG A 57 -0.55 15.61 5.71
CA ARG A 57 -1.35 15.84 4.50
C ARG A 57 -0.52 16.30 3.30
N HIS A 58 0.64 16.93 3.51
CA HIS A 58 1.53 17.37 2.42
C HIS A 58 2.00 16.21 1.56
N PHE A 59 2.13 15.00 2.14
CA PHE A 59 2.56 13.81 1.42
C PHE A 59 1.39 12.87 1.09
N GLN A 60 0.13 13.24 1.36
CA GLN A 60 -1.02 12.37 1.10
C GLN A 60 -1.55 12.61 -0.32
N VAL A 61 -1.94 11.54 -0.99
CA VAL A 61 -2.58 11.56 -2.30
C VAL A 61 -3.76 10.59 -2.32
N TYR A 62 -4.83 10.94 -3.03
CA TYR A 62 -5.92 10.03 -3.32
C TYR A 62 -5.70 9.35 -4.68
N CYS A 63 -5.85 8.03 -4.72
CA CYS A 63 -5.55 7.18 -5.87
C CYS A 63 -6.85 6.56 -6.41
N PRO A 64 -7.59 7.22 -7.32
CA PRO A 64 -8.90 6.74 -7.80
C PRO A 64 -8.82 5.56 -8.79
N LYS A 65 -7.61 5.20 -9.24
CA LYS A 65 -7.35 4.12 -10.21
C LYS A 65 -6.44 3.04 -9.61
N SER A 66 -6.50 2.89 -8.29
CA SER A 66 -5.66 1.97 -7.55
C SER A 66 -6.39 1.50 -6.28
N THR A 67 -6.13 0.25 -5.90
CA THR A 67 -6.64 -0.37 -4.67
C THR A 67 -5.51 -0.65 -3.67
N MET A 68 -4.26 -0.30 -4.01
CA MET A 68 -3.09 -0.57 -3.17
C MET A 68 -2.14 0.63 -3.14
N CYS A 69 -1.46 0.83 -2.01
CA CYS A 69 -0.30 1.72 -1.97
C CYS A 69 0.98 0.93 -2.22
N MET A 70 1.96 1.61 -2.80
CA MET A 70 3.30 1.08 -3.07
C MET A 70 4.33 1.82 -2.23
N LYS A 71 5.33 1.07 -1.75
CA LYS A 71 6.58 1.60 -1.23
C LYS A 71 7.73 0.86 -1.88
N ARG A 72 8.68 1.59 -2.43
CA ARG A 72 9.90 1.07 -3.04
C ARG A 72 11.11 1.48 -2.20
N THR A 73 11.93 0.51 -1.82
CA THR A 73 13.19 0.74 -1.11
C THR A 73 14.35 0.46 -2.06
N ILE A 74 15.23 1.44 -2.24
CA ILE A 74 16.42 1.32 -3.09
C ILE A 74 17.66 1.26 -2.20
N TYR A 75 18.44 0.22 -2.46
CA TYR A 75 19.69 -0.06 -1.77
C TYR A 75 20.86 0.49 -2.58
N HIS A 76 21.88 1.02 -1.90
CA HIS A 76 23.16 1.35 -2.52
C HIS A 76 24.29 0.67 -1.77
N ARG A 77 25.28 0.22 -2.53
CA ARG A 77 26.54 -0.29 -2.01
C ARG A 77 27.52 0.87 -1.83
N LEU A 78 28.01 1.04 -0.61
CA LEU A 78 29.06 2.00 -0.29
C LEU A 78 30.43 1.45 -0.69
N VAL A 79 31.44 2.33 -0.76
CA VAL A 79 32.83 1.98 -1.14
C VAL A 79 33.43 0.91 -0.21
N ASN A 80 33.02 0.89 1.06
CA ASN A 80 33.44 -0.11 2.04
C ASN A 80 32.73 -1.47 1.90
N GLY A 81 31.91 -1.67 0.86
CA GLY A 81 31.18 -2.91 0.59
C GLY A 81 29.84 -3.07 1.35
N SER A 82 29.53 -2.19 2.31
CA SER A 82 28.25 -2.23 3.03
C SER A 82 27.08 -1.79 2.14
N ILE A 83 25.90 -2.37 2.38
CA ILE A 83 24.66 -2.01 1.68
C ILE A 83 23.79 -1.20 2.64
N ILE A 84 23.33 -0.03 2.18
CA ILE A 84 22.45 0.84 2.96
C ILE A 84 21.17 1.15 2.20
N ASN A 85 20.05 1.23 2.93
CA ASN A 85 18.78 1.71 2.42
C ASN A 85 18.93 3.22 2.18
N THR A 86 19.19 3.60 0.94
CA THR A 86 19.63 4.98 0.67
C THR A 86 18.47 5.85 0.26
N SER A 87 17.47 5.27 -0.42
CA SER A 87 16.30 6.02 -0.82
C SER A 87 15.04 5.17 -0.74
N VAL A 88 13.93 5.86 -0.46
CA VAL A 88 12.58 5.30 -0.45
C VAL A 88 11.77 6.12 -1.43
N GLU A 89 10.85 5.48 -2.12
CA GLU A 89 9.83 6.09 -2.95
C GLU A 89 8.47 5.55 -2.48
N ARG A 90 7.45 6.41 -2.50
CA ARG A 90 6.08 6.06 -2.08
C ARG A 90 5.13 6.56 -3.15
N ASP A 91 4.16 5.74 -3.53
CA ASP A 91 3.11 6.15 -4.46
C ASP A 91 1.88 5.24 -4.36
N CYS A 92 0.88 5.49 -5.20
CA CYS A 92 -0.16 4.53 -5.55
C CYS A 92 0.45 3.33 -6.29
N ALA A 93 -0.13 2.13 -6.14
CA ALA A 93 0.25 0.99 -6.98
C ALA A 93 -0.35 1.13 -8.39
N SER A 94 0.45 0.87 -9.42
CA SER A 94 -0.01 0.96 -10.82
C SER A 94 -0.83 -0.27 -11.21
N GLN A 95 -2.16 -0.21 -11.00
CA GLN A 95 -3.07 -1.32 -11.29
C GLN A 95 -4.00 -1.05 -12.47
N LEU A 96 -3.95 0.15 -13.06
CA LEU A 96 -4.75 0.53 -14.21
C LEU A 96 -4.19 -0.11 -15.48
N ASP A 97 -4.96 -1.00 -16.09
CA ASP A 97 -4.74 -1.47 -17.45
C ASP A 97 -5.63 -0.69 -18.42
N ILE A 98 -5.05 -0.31 -19.56
CA ILE A 98 -5.73 0.47 -20.61
C ILE A 98 -5.57 -0.29 -21.92
N PHE A 99 -6.69 -0.78 -22.46
CA PHE A 99 -6.70 -1.61 -23.66
C PHE A 99 -7.81 -1.20 -24.64
N GLN A 100 -7.74 -1.72 -25.87
CA GLN A 100 -8.76 -1.50 -26.89
C GLN A 100 -9.70 -2.70 -26.94
N ALA A 101 -11.00 -2.46 -26.79
CA ALA A 101 -12.03 -3.47 -26.98
C ALA A 101 -12.96 -3.06 -28.11
N TYR A 102 -13.34 -4.02 -28.96
CA TYR A 102 -14.29 -3.76 -30.03
C TYR A 102 -15.71 -3.69 -29.45
N ASP A 103 -16.36 -2.54 -29.59
CA ASP A 103 -17.76 -2.35 -29.22
C ASP A 103 -18.65 -2.79 -30.39
N TYR A 104 -19.37 -3.90 -30.21
CA TYR A 104 -20.25 -4.44 -31.25
C TYR A 104 -21.51 -3.60 -31.49
N ASN A 105 -21.96 -2.79 -30.53
CA ASN A 105 -23.12 -1.92 -30.68
C ASN A 105 -22.77 -0.72 -31.57
N ASP A 106 -21.63 -0.10 -31.29
CA ASP A 106 -21.17 1.09 -32.01
C ASP A 106 -20.27 0.76 -33.21
N ARG A 107 -19.91 -0.51 -33.40
CA ARG A 107 -19.04 -1.05 -34.46
C ARG A 107 -17.68 -0.35 -34.55
N GLN A 108 -17.11 0.04 -33.42
CA GLN A 108 -15.83 0.74 -33.32
C GLN A 108 -14.96 0.20 -32.20
N TRP A 109 -13.65 0.35 -32.34
CA TRP A 109 -12.71 0.12 -31.24
C TRP A 109 -12.82 1.25 -30.23
N LYS A 110 -12.99 0.89 -28.96
CA LYS A 110 -13.03 1.84 -27.84
C LYS A 110 -11.96 1.48 -26.84
N GLN A 111 -11.34 2.51 -26.27
CA GLN A 111 -10.48 2.37 -25.11
C GLN A 111 -11.32 1.95 -23.90
N GLN A 112 -10.84 0.95 -23.18
CA GLN A 112 -11.38 0.48 -21.91
C GLN A 112 -10.31 0.62 -20.83
N GLU A 113 -10.77 0.76 -19.60
CA GLU A 113 -9.94 0.85 -18.41
C GLU A 113 -10.35 -0.25 -17.43
N GLU A 114 -9.38 -0.99 -16.90
CA GLU A 114 -9.61 -2.01 -15.89
C GLU A 114 -8.61 -1.84 -14.74
N ILE A 115 -9.08 -1.93 -13.50
CA ILE A 115 -8.20 -1.97 -12.32
C ILE A 115 -7.90 -3.44 -12.00
N VAL A 116 -6.72 -3.91 -12.37
CA VAL A 116 -6.27 -5.30 -12.14
C VAL A 116 -5.88 -5.47 -10.67
N GLN A 117 -6.85 -5.80 -9.82
CA GLN A 117 -6.65 -5.91 -8.37
C GLN A 117 -5.61 -6.97 -7.98
N THR A 118 -5.36 -7.95 -8.83
CA THR A 118 -4.40 -9.05 -8.65
C THR A 118 -3.01 -8.77 -9.24
N ALA A 119 -2.77 -7.58 -9.79
CA ALA A 119 -1.49 -7.20 -10.37
C ALA A 119 -0.32 -7.30 -9.36
N TYR A 120 -0.60 -7.12 -8.07
CA TYR A 120 0.39 -7.20 -7.00
C TYR A 120 -0.14 -7.98 -5.78
N PRO A 121 0.69 -8.84 -5.17
CA PRO A 121 0.38 -9.43 -3.86
C PRO A 121 0.51 -8.37 -2.76
N GLU A 122 -0.27 -8.49 -1.69
CA GLU A 122 -0.09 -7.70 -0.46
C GLU A 122 1.10 -8.23 0.35
N ASP A 123 2.31 -7.97 -0.15
CA ASP A 123 3.56 -8.36 0.49
C ASP A 123 4.72 -7.47 0.01
N CYS A 124 5.92 -7.71 0.56
CA CYS A 124 7.19 -7.18 0.10
C CYS A 124 7.97 -8.22 -0.70
N PHE A 125 8.46 -7.86 -1.87
CA PHE A 125 9.33 -8.70 -2.68
C PHE A 125 10.48 -7.93 -3.33
N MET A 126 11.57 -8.64 -3.60
CA MET A 126 12.69 -8.07 -4.36
C MET A 126 12.29 -8.01 -5.84
N GLY A 127 12.45 -6.84 -6.43
CA GLY A 127 12.23 -6.64 -7.85
C GLY A 127 13.32 -7.28 -8.72
N GLU A 128 13.20 -7.05 -10.02
CA GLU A 128 14.20 -7.48 -10.99
C GLU A 128 15.54 -6.76 -10.77
N ASP A 129 16.64 -7.51 -10.83
CA ASP A 129 17.97 -6.92 -10.83
C ASP A 129 18.29 -6.35 -12.22
N ARG A 130 18.25 -5.03 -12.32
CA ARG A 130 18.57 -4.28 -13.54
C ARG A 130 19.98 -3.69 -13.51
N GLY A 131 20.89 -4.27 -12.72
CA GLY A 131 22.29 -3.83 -12.64
C GLY A 131 22.50 -2.60 -11.75
N SER A 132 21.61 -2.35 -10.79
CA SER A 132 21.81 -1.29 -9.80
C SER A 132 23.00 -1.66 -8.90
N PRO A 133 23.92 -0.73 -8.58
CA PRO A 133 25.09 -1.03 -7.74
C PRO A 133 24.77 -1.60 -6.35
N GLY A 134 23.60 -1.30 -5.80
CA GLY A 134 23.12 -1.86 -4.53
C GLY A 134 22.20 -3.07 -4.66
N GLY A 135 22.04 -3.61 -5.87
CA GLY A 135 21.15 -4.74 -6.15
C GLY A 135 19.70 -4.32 -6.44
N PRO A 136 18.80 -5.31 -6.60
CA PRO A 136 17.40 -5.06 -6.91
C PRO A 136 16.71 -4.24 -5.81
N PRO A 137 15.77 -3.34 -6.15
CA PRO A 137 14.94 -2.66 -5.16
C PRO A 137 13.93 -3.62 -4.53
N GLU A 138 13.52 -3.36 -3.29
CA GLU A 138 12.38 -4.03 -2.65
C GLU A 138 11.09 -3.23 -2.94
N TYR A 139 10.03 -3.91 -3.34
CA TYR A 139 8.70 -3.33 -3.49
C TYR A 139 7.75 -3.94 -2.46
N CYS A 140 7.02 -3.10 -1.73
CA CYS A 140 5.99 -3.50 -0.79
C CYS A 140 4.63 -2.91 -1.21
N PHE A 141 3.58 -3.73 -1.17
CA PHE A 141 2.21 -3.34 -1.51
C PHE A 141 1.25 -3.62 -0.35
N CYS A 142 0.23 -2.79 -0.18
CA CYS A 142 -0.73 -2.87 0.93
C CYS A 142 -2.08 -2.24 0.59
N ARG A 143 -3.17 -2.71 1.21
CA ARG A 143 -4.57 -2.42 0.81
C ARG A 143 -5.35 -1.45 1.70
N TYR A 144 -4.71 -0.82 2.69
CA TYR A 144 -5.38 0.10 3.61
C TYR A 144 -4.89 1.54 3.46
N ASN A 145 -5.77 2.50 3.75
CA ASN A 145 -5.44 3.91 3.61
C ASN A 145 -4.16 4.27 4.37
N LEU A 146 -3.25 4.95 3.68
CA LEU A 146 -1.98 5.48 4.18
C LEU A 146 -1.02 4.41 4.72
N CYS A 147 -1.19 3.15 4.30
CA CYS A 147 -0.39 2.03 4.76
C CYS A 147 1.12 2.19 4.50
N ASN A 148 1.48 2.75 3.34
CA ASN A 148 2.86 2.90 2.84
C ASN A 148 3.74 3.88 3.62
N ASN A 149 3.29 4.31 4.79
CA ASN A 149 4.14 4.97 5.77
C ASN A 149 5.26 4.06 6.30
N SER A 150 4.94 2.81 6.63
CA SER A 150 5.76 1.97 7.50
C SER A 150 7.20 1.78 6.98
N LYS A 151 8.16 1.67 7.90
CA LYS A 151 9.57 1.43 7.53
C LYS A 151 9.82 0.00 7.04
N SER A 152 8.97 -0.96 7.42
CA SER A 152 8.87 -2.32 6.87
C SER A 152 7.64 -3.02 7.47
N TYR A 153 6.83 -3.72 6.66
CA TYR A 153 5.61 -4.39 7.14
C TYR A 153 5.84 -5.70 7.90
N ARG A 154 7.07 -6.22 7.87
CA ARG A 154 7.40 -7.51 8.52
C ARG A 154 7.28 -7.48 10.05
N GLY A 155 7.31 -6.32 10.69
CA GLY A 155 7.33 -6.23 12.16
C GLY A 155 5.96 -6.25 12.86
N THR A 156 4.91 -5.73 12.23
CA THR A 156 3.65 -5.44 12.94
C THR A 156 2.76 -6.66 13.08
N PHE A 157 2.73 -7.55 12.06
CA PHE A 157 1.85 -8.72 12.06
C PHE A 157 2.23 -9.73 13.15
N THR A 158 3.52 -9.92 13.39
CA THR A 158 4.03 -10.84 14.43
C THR A 158 3.62 -10.40 15.84
N LEU A 159 3.64 -9.10 16.13
CA LEU A 159 3.29 -8.57 17.45
C LEU A 159 1.79 -8.67 17.75
N VAL A 160 0.93 -8.44 16.74
CA VAL A 160 -0.52 -8.60 16.88
C VAL A 160 -0.90 -10.05 17.13
N VAL A 161 -0.29 -10.99 16.40
CA VAL A 161 -0.52 -12.43 16.59
C VAL A 161 -0.08 -12.88 17.99
N ILE A 162 1.08 -12.42 18.48
CA ILE A 162 1.56 -12.71 19.84
C ILE A 162 0.59 -12.15 20.88
N PHE A 163 0.13 -10.91 20.72
CA PHE A 163 -0.81 -10.29 21.66
C PHE A 163 -2.15 -11.03 21.71
N LEU A 164 -2.68 -11.44 20.55
CA LEU A 164 -3.91 -12.24 20.47
C LEU A 164 -3.73 -13.63 21.09
N PHE A 165 -2.58 -14.28 20.88
CA PHE A 165 -2.27 -15.54 21.56
C PHE A 165 -2.22 -15.40 23.08
N LEU A 166 -1.60 -14.34 23.59
CA LEU A 166 -1.52 -14.05 25.02
C LEU A 166 -2.88 -13.74 25.64
N MET A 167 -3.76 -13.07 24.90
CA MET A 167 -5.15 -12.78 25.31
C MET A 167 -6.06 -14.02 25.35
N ILE A 168 -5.76 -15.06 24.56
CA ILE A 168 -6.52 -16.32 24.52
C ILE A 168 -6.02 -17.30 25.60
N LEU A 169 -4.74 -17.22 25.98
CA LEU A 169 -4.14 -18.09 27.01
C LEU A 169 -4.47 -17.65 28.46
N HIS A 170 -5.11 -16.50 28.66
CA HIS A 170 -5.44 -15.92 29.97
C HIS A 170 -6.95 -15.71 30.16
#